data_AF-A0A6B2VDG0-F1
#
_entry.id   AF-A0A6B2VDG0-F1
#
_cell.length_a   1.000
_cell.length_b   1.000
_cell.length_c   1.000
_cell.angle_alpha   90.00
_cell.angle_beta   90.00
_cell.angle_gamma   90.00
#
_symmetry.space_group_name_H-M   'P 1'
#
loop_
_entity.id
_entity.type
_entity.pdbx_description
1 polymer ?
#
loop_
_entity_poly.entity_id
_entity_poly.type
_entity_poly.pdbx_seq_one_letter_code
_entity_poly.pdbx_strand_id
1 'polypeptide(L)'
;ETLDWTGPPPDVAVDLHGNGPPSHLLLARLRPGRLFAFAHPGTPGVDGPPWHADEHERDRWCRLLRWYGLDADPADLRLPRPTTPSPAPGAVVLHPGAGSPARRWPVDRFAAVARALRARGRHVVVTGGADEADLVATLAEAADLPGTDVLGGGLSLDRLSALVADARAVVSG
;
A
#
# COMPACT_ATOMS: atom_id res chain seq x y z
N GLU A 1 18.04 11.26 -9.28
CA GLU A 1 17.82 9.86 -8.88
C GLU A 1 18.39 8.93 -9.95
N THR A 2 18.90 7.77 -9.56
CA THR A 2 19.53 6.77 -10.44
C THR A 2 19.01 5.39 -10.04
N LEU A 3 18.69 4.54 -11.02
CA LEU A 3 18.28 3.16 -10.74
C LEU A 3 19.51 2.33 -10.43
N ASP A 4 19.44 1.55 -9.34
CA ASP A 4 20.46 0.56 -8.98
C ASP A 4 20.27 -0.73 -9.78
N TRP A 5 20.29 -0.62 -11.12
CA TRP A 5 20.22 -1.74 -12.04
C TRP A 5 21.61 -2.10 -12.54
N THR A 6 22.09 -3.29 -12.17
CA THR A 6 23.42 -3.79 -12.52
C THR A 6 23.40 -4.81 -13.66
N GLY A 7 22.22 -5.15 -14.16
CA GLY A 7 22.04 -6.08 -15.28
C GLY A 7 22.30 -5.45 -16.66
N PRO A 8 22.23 -6.25 -17.74
CA PRO A 8 22.26 -5.74 -19.10
C PRO A 8 21.05 -4.83 -19.39
N PRO A 9 21.06 -4.07 -20.51
CA PRO A 9 19.86 -3.35 -20.96
C PRO A 9 18.65 -4.29 -21.02
N PRO A 10 17.53 -3.97 -20.34
CA PRO A 10 16.39 -4.86 -20.29
C PRO A 10 15.63 -4.87 -21.62
N ASP A 11 15.00 -5.99 -21.99
CA ASP A 11 14.17 -6.03 -23.20
C ASP A 11 12.97 -5.08 -23.12
N VAL A 12 12.40 -4.93 -21.91
CA VAL A 12 11.27 -4.05 -21.62
C VAL A 12 11.49 -3.33 -20.30
N ALA A 13 11.22 -2.02 -20.28
CA ALA A 13 11.05 -1.23 -19.06
C ALA A 13 9.62 -0.68 -19.01
N VAL A 14 9.00 -0.68 -17.83
CA VAL A 14 7.61 -0.24 -17.64
C VAL A 14 7.55 0.85 -16.58
N ASP A 15 6.97 1.99 -16.92
CA ASP A 15 6.71 3.10 -15.99
C ASP A 15 5.34 2.95 -15.32
N LEU A 16 5.35 2.49 -14.07
CA LEU A 16 4.18 2.45 -13.18
C LEU A 16 4.31 3.43 -12.01
N HIS A 17 5.09 4.52 -12.20
CA HIS A 17 5.34 5.52 -11.17
C HIS A 17 4.77 6.89 -11.57
N GLY A 18 5.09 7.35 -12.78
CA GLY A 18 4.76 8.69 -13.26
C GLY A 18 4.11 8.70 -14.64
N ASN A 19 3.99 9.89 -15.20
CA ASN A 19 3.36 10.14 -16.50
C ASN A 19 4.19 11.07 -17.39
N GLY A 20 5.50 11.18 -17.13
CA GLY A 20 6.29 12.22 -17.74
C GLY A 20 7.81 12.06 -17.59
N PRO A 21 8.58 13.11 -17.97
CA PRO A 21 10.02 13.02 -18.13
C PRO A 21 10.80 12.50 -16.92
N PRO A 22 10.46 12.83 -15.65
CA PRO A 22 11.22 12.33 -14.51
C PRO A 22 11.36 10.80 -14.48
N SER A 23 10.27 10.07 -14.69
CA SER A 23 10.24 8.60 -14.68
C SER A 23 10.64 8.00 -16.03
N HIS A 24 10.22 8.59 -17.15
CA HIS A 24 10.61 8.14 -18.49
C HIS A 24 12.12 8.18 -18.70
N LEU A 25 12.77 9.29 -18.35
CA LEU A 25 14.22 9.47 -18.55
C LEU A 25 15.03 8.57 -17.64
N LEU A 26 14.49 8.24 -16.45
CA LEU A 26 15.13 7.32 -15.53
C LEU A 26 15.19 5.90 -16.14
N LEU A 27 14.09 5.42 -16.73
CA LEU A 27 14.04 4.13 -17.41
C LEU A 27 14.79 4.13 -18.75
N ALA A 28 14.70 5.21 -19.52
CA ALA A 28 15.38 5.31 -20.82
C ALA A 28 16.90 5.20 -20.72
N ARG A 29 17.50 5.61 -19.59
CA ARG A 29 18.95 5.44 -19.32
C ARG A 29 19.40 3.99 -19.27
N LEU A 30 18.49 3.06 -18.97
CA LEU A 30 18.77 1.63 -19.03
C LEU A 30 18.89 1.11 -20.47
N ARG A 31 18.53 1.93 -21.47
CA ARG A 31 18.48 1.60 -22.90
C ARG A 31 17.61 0.36 -23.19
N PRO A 32 16.36 0.32 -22.70
CA PRO A 32 15.53 -0.84 -22.88
C PRO A 32 15.20 -1.06 -24.37
N GLY A 33 14.95 -2.31 -24.76
CA GLY A 33 14.45 -2.61 -26.11
C GLY A 33 13.08 -1.96 -26.38
N ARG A 34 12.22 -1.89 -25.35
CA ARG A 34 10.92 -1.22 -25.36
C ARG A 34 10.68 -0.49 -24.05
N LEU A 35 10.08 0.71 -24.11
CA LEU A 35 9.63 1.46 -22.95
C LEU A 35 8.10 1.54 -22.97
N PHE A 36 7.44 1.02 -21.94
CA PHE A 36 6.01 1.14 -21.74
C PHE A 36 5.75 2.29 -20.78
N ALA A 37 5.14 3.36 -21.26
CA ALA A 37 4.82 4.52 -20.44
C ALA A 37 3.68 5.33 -21.09
N PHE A 38 3.11 6.28 -20.37
CA PHE A 38 2.13 7.19 -20.95
C PHE A 38 2.81 8.15 -21.94
N ALA A 39 2.10 8.52 -23.01
CA ALA A 39 2.60 9.56 -23.92
C ALA A 39 2.69 10.90 -23.19
N HIS A 40 3.79 11.64 -23.42
CA HIS A 40 4.00 12.94 -22.81
C HIS A 40 4.79 13.87 -23.76
N PRO A 41 4.42 15.17 -23.91
CA PRO A 41 5.10 16.10 -24.81
C PRO A 41 6.60 16.27 -24.54
N GLY A 42 7.01 16.20 -23.27
CA GLY A 42 8.42 16.25 -22.84
C GLY A 42 9.25 15.01 -23.18
N THR A 43 8.63 13.94 -23.71
CA THR A 43 9.31 12.72 -24.18
C THR A 43 8.60 12.20 -25.43
N PRO A 44 8.71 12.90 -26.56
CA PRO A 44 7.91 12.63 -27.76
C PRO A 44 8.21 11.28 -28.42
N GLY A 45 9.29 10.59 -28.03
CA GLY A 45 9.62 9.24 -28.50
C GLY A 45 8.90 8.10 -27.78
N VAL A 46 8.06 8.39 -26.78
CA VAL A 46 7.24 7.40 -26.09
C VAL A 46 5.88 7.33 -26.77
N ASP A 47 5.65 6.24 -27.51
CA ASP A 47 4.35 5.94 -28.10
C ASP A 47 3.50 5.15 -27.09
N GLY A 48 2.62 5.86 -26.40
CA GLY A 48 1.82 5.35 -25.29
C GLY A 48 0.43 6.00 -25.25
N PRO A 49 -0.48 5.49 -24.42
CA PRO A 49 -1.80 6.09 -24.32
C PRO A 49 -1.70 7.48 -23.64
N PRO A 50 -2.72 8.34 -23.78
CA PRO A 50 -2.75 9.61 -23.07
C PRO A 50 -2.98 9.41 -21.56
N TRP A 51 -2.44 10.34 -20.76
CA TRP A 51 -2.70 10.41 -19.33
C TRP A 51 -4.05 11.07 -19.03
N HIS A 52 -4.82 10.48 -18.11
CA HIS A 52 -6.07 11.03 -17.60
C HIS A 52 -6.02 11.12 -16.08
N ALA A 53 -6.02 12.34 -15.55
CA ALA A 53 -5.85 12.59 -14.12
C ALA A 53 -7.05 12.06 -13.29
N ASP A 54 -8.26 12.19 -13.83
CA ASP A 54 -9.50 11.83 -13.13
C ASP A 54 -9.85 10.33 -13.23
N GLU A 55 -9.02 9.54 -13.91
CA GLU A 55 -9.20 8.10 -14.02
C GLU A 55 -8.86 7.40 -12.69
N HIS A 56 -9.61 6.35 -12.33
CA HIS A 56 -9.27 5.54 -11.17
C HIS A 56 -7.92 4.85 -11.40
N GLU A 57 -7.04 4.86 -10.39
CA GLU A 57 -5.64 4.47 -10.53
C GLU A 57 -5.45 3.04 -11.08
N ARG A 58 -6.23 2.07 -10.58
CA ARG A 58 -6.26 0.69 -11.10
C ARG A 58 -6.54 0.63 -12.60
N ASP A 59 -7.57 1.34 -13.06
CA ASP A 59 -7.96 1.35 -14.46
C ASP A 59 -6.89 2.04 -15.33
N ARG A 60 -6.31 3.13 -14.82
CA ARG A 60 -5.22 3.85 -15.47
C ARG A 60 -4.04 2.94 -15.77
N TRP A 61 -3.51 2.26 -14.77
CA TRP A 61 -2.35 1.37 -14.95
C TRP A 61 -2.70 0.13 -15.78
N CYS A 62 -3.91 -0.44 -15.64
CA CYS A 62 -4.34 -1.55 -16.49
C CYS A 62 -4.49 -1.13 -17.96
N ARG A 63 -5.00 0.08 -18.23
CA ARG A 63 -5.13 0.64 -19.58
C ARG A 63 -3.76 0.85 -20.23
N LEU A 64 -2.76 1.28 -19.46
CA LEU A 64 -1.37 1.36 -19.93
C LEU A 64 -0.89 0.00 -20.42
N LEU A 65 -1.04 -1.05 -19.61
CA LEU A 65 -0.60 -2.41 -19.97
C LEU A 65 -1.35 -2.93 -21.21
N ARG A 66 -2.67 -2.74 -21.28
CA ARG A 66 -3.49 -3.15 -22.43
C ARG A 66 -3.11 -2.44 -23.72
N TRP A 67 -2.72 -1.18 -23.67
CA TRP A 67 -2.22 -0.45 -24.85
C TRP A 67 -1.02 -1.18 -25.50
N TYR A 68 -0.16 -1.77 -24.68
CA TYR A 68 0.99 -2.54 -25.15
C TYR A 68 0.70 -4.03 -25.39
N GLY A 69 -0.58 -4.42 -25.39
CA GLY A 69 -1.03 -5.79 -25.66
C GLY A 69 -0.90 -6.75 -24.47
N LEU A 70 -0.75 -6.22 -23.24
CA LEU A 70 -0.74 -7.04 -22.04
C LEU A 70 -2.14 -7.09 -21.41
N ASP A 71 -2.63 -8.31 -21.17
CA ASP A 71 -3.85 -8.50 -20.40
C ASP A 71 -3.65 -8.02 -18.96
N ALA A 72 -4.53 -7.15 -18.51
CA ALA A 72 -4.57 -6.64 -17.16
C ALA A 72 -6.03 -6.53 -16.72
N ASP A 73 -6.39 -7.13 -15.59
CA ASP A 73 -7.72 -7.01 -15.00
C ASP A 73 -7.65 -6.08 -13.79
N PRO A 74 -8.30 -4.90 -13.81
CA PRO A 74 -8.31 -4.03 -12.65
C PRO A 74 -8.93 -4.72 -11.43
N ALA A 75 -9.80 -5.71 -11.60
CA ALA A 75 -10.41 -6.46 -10.50
C ALA A 75 -9.47 -7.54 -9.90
N ASP A 76 -8.34 -7.85 -10.53
CA ASP A 76 -7.35 -8.77 -9.97
C ASP A 76 -6.47 -8.08 -8.93
N LEU A 77 -7.00 -8.02 -7.71
CA LEU A 77 -6.35 -7.43 -6.54
C LEU A 77 -5.80 -8.50 -5.58
N ARG A 78 -5.68 -9.74 -6.05
CA ARG A 78 -5.27 -10.85 -5.18
C ARG A 78 -3.78 -10.82 -4.98
N LEU A 79 -3.38 -10.75 -3.71
CA LEU A 79 -2.02 -11.02 -3.29
C LEU A 79 -1.92 -12.48 -2.81
N PRO A 80 -0.81 -13.19 -3.09
CA PRO A 80 -0.55 -14.47 -2.47
C PRO A 80 -0.63 -14.37 -0.95
N ARG A 81 -1.19 -15.39 -0.29
CA ARG A 81 -1.18 -15.43 1.17
C ARG A 81 0.27 -15.51 1.66
N PRO A 82 0.68 -14.68 2.64
CA PRO A 82 2.00 -14.77 3.24
C PRO A 82 2.24 -16.13 3.88
N THR A 83 3.47 -16.63 3.83
CA THR A 83 3.90 -17.84 4.55
C THR A 83 4.28 -17.55 6.01
N THR A 84 4.59 -16.29 6.33
CA THR A 84 4.86 -15.84 7.70
C THR A 84 3.60 -16.00 8.56
N PRO A 85 3.69 -16.61 9.76
CA PRO A 85 2.55 -16.73 10.66
C PRO A 85 2.02 -15.36 11.11
N SER A 86 0.70 -15.23 11.19
CA SER A 86 0.07 -14.02 11.73
C SER A 86 0.39 -13.86 13.21
N PRO A 87 0.77 -12.65 13.66
CA PRO A 87 1.00 -12.38 15.08
C PRO A 87 -0.30 -12.33 15.90
N ALA A 88 -1.47 -12.21 15.27
CA ALA A 88 -2.77 -12.19 15.93
C ALA A 88 -3.88 -12.78 15.01
N PRO A 89 -3.90 -14.10 14.78
CA PRO A 89 -4.86 -14.72 13.89
C PRO A 89 -6.31 -14.51 14.35
N GLY A 90 -7.19 -14.09 13.45
CA GLY A 90 -8.61 -13.88 13.72
C GLY A 90 -8.94 -12.62 14.53
N ALA A 91 -7.96 -11.77 14.84
CA ALA A 91 -8.19 -10.50 15.53
C ALA A 91 -8.87 -9.47 14.63
N VAL A 92 -9.53 -8.49 15.24
CA VAL A 92 -9.88 -7.23 14.56
C VAL A 92 -8.72 -6.26 14.73
N VAL A 93 -8.18 -5.77 13.63
CA VAL A 93 -7.01 -4.88 13.62
C VAL A 93 -7.46 -3.44 13.52
N LEU A 94 -6.98 -2.59 14.44
CA LEU A 94 -7.16 -1.15 14.38
C LEU A 94 -5.84 -0.48 13.99
N HIS A 95 -5.86 0.34 12.94
CA HIS A 95 -4.73 1.15 12.52
C HIS A 95 -5.14 2.64 12.54
N PRO A 96 -4.84 3.37 13.63
CA PRO A 96 -5.25 4.78 13.77
C PRO A 96 -4.40 5.75 12.94
N GLY A 97 -3.27 5.27 12.43
CA GLY A 97 -2.34 6.01 11.60
C GLY A 97 -2.94 6.41 10.26
N ALA A 98 -2.41 7.50 9.70
CA ALA A 98 -2.70 7.96 8.35
C ALA A 98 -1.56 8.87 7.86
N GLY A 99 -1.38 8.93 6.54
CA GLY A 99 -0.32 9.72 5.89
C GLY A 99 -0.37 11.24 6.14
N SER A 100 -1.44 11.75 6.75
CA SER A 100 -1.48 13.11 7.30
C SER A 100 -2.42 13.18 8.51
N PRO A 101 -2.19 14.09 9.48
CA PRO A 101 -3.04 14.23 10.66
C PRO A 101 -4.52 14.53 10.33
N ALA A 102 -4.78 15.30 9.26
CA ALA A 102 -6.14 15.65 8.83
C ALA A 102 -6.96 14.45 8.33
N ARG A 103 -6.29 13.34 7.96
CA ARG A 103 -6.93 12.10 7.55
C ARG A 103 -7.15 11.13 8.72
N ARG A 104 -6.61 11.40 9.91
CA ARG A 104 -6.73 10.51 11.06
C ARG A 104 -8.13 10.60 11.66
N TRP A 105 -8.77 9.46 11.85
CA TRP A 105 -9.98 9.38 12.65
C TRP A 105 -9.63 9.55 14.15
N PRO A 106 -10.44 10.27 14.95
CA PRO A 106 -10.12 10.55 16.35
C PRO A 106 -9.92 9.27 17.19
N VAL A 107 -8.88 9.28 18.03
CA VAL A 107 -8.50 8.14 18.88
C VAL A 107 -9.65 7.67 19.77
N ASP A 108 -10.41 8.58 20.38
CA ASP A 108 -11.53 8.22 21.25
C ASP A 108 -12.61 7.40 20.53
N ARG A 109 -12.77 7.61 19.22
CA ARG A 109 -13.72 6.86 18.40
C ARG A 109 -13.18 5.47 18.05
N PHE A 110 -11.89 5.34 17.77
CA PHE A 110 -11.25 4.02 17.71
C PHE A 110 -11.36 3.28 19.04
N ALA A 111 -11.16 3.95 20.16
CA ALA A 111 -11.27 3.35 21.48
C ALA A 111 -12.70 2.88 21.77
N ALA A 112 -13.71 3.66 21.34
CA ALA A 112 -15.11 3.24 21.41
C ALA A 112 -15.39 1.97 20.59
N VAL A 113 -14.83 1.87 19.38
CA VAL A 113 -14.92 0.66 18.54
C VAL A 113 -14.24 -0.53 19.22
N ALA A 114 -13.02 -0.35 19.74
CA ALA A 114 -12.26 -1.38 20.43
C ALA A 114 -13.04 -1.95 21.63
N ARG A 115 -13.54 -1.08 22.51
CA ARG A 115 -14.36 -1.48 23.68
C ARG A 115 -15.63 -2.20 23.25
N ALA A 116 -16.32 -1.71 22.23
CA ALA A 116 -17.54 -2.32 21.72
C ALA A 116 -17.32 -3.72 21.11
N LEU A 117 -16.19 -3.94 20.44
CA LEU A 117 -15.81 -5.24 19.88
C LEU A 117 -15.38 -6.22 20.99
N ARG A 118 -14.59 -5.76 21.96
CA ARG A 118 -14.18 -6.58 23.13
C ARG A 118 -15.37 -7.00 23.97
N ALA A 119 -16.34 -6.12 24.20
CA ALA A 119 -17.59 -6.46 24.88
C ALA A 119 -18.41 -7.55 24.16
N ARG A 120 -18.16 -7.76 22.85
CA ARG A 120 -18.73 -8.85 22.04
C ARG A 120 -17.81 -10.06 21.93
N GLY A 121 -16.78 -10.15 22.78
CA GLY A 121 -15.83 -11.26 22.81
C GLY A 121 -14.86 -11.30 21.63
N ARG A 122 -14.65 -10.19 20.92
CA ARG A 122 -13.64 -10.12 19.85
C ARG A 122 -12.27 -9.79 20.41
N HIS A 123 -11.25 -10.50 19.93
CA HIS A 123 -9.85 -10.09 20.12
C HIS A 123 -9.57 -8.88 19.23
N VAL A 124 -9.04 -7.82 19.83
CA VAL A 124 -8.74 -6.55 19.15
C VAL A 124 -7.26 -6.26 19.34
N VAL A 125 -6.55 -5.97 18.25
CA VAL A 125 -5.15 -5.54 18.28
C VAL A 125 -5.01 -4.19 17.60
N VAL A 126 -4.03 -3.41 18.04
CA VAL A 126 -3.72 -2.10 17.44
C VAL A 126 -2.36 -2.19 16.76
N THR A 127 -2.23 -1.59 15.58
CA THR A 127 -0.95 -1.49 14.86
C THR A 127 -0.70 -0.07 14.37
N GLY A 128 0.56 0.29 14.16
CA GLY A 128 0.99 1.61 13.67
C GLY A 128 2.35 1.53 12.98
N GLY A 129 2.66 2.55 12.19
CA GLY A 129 3.97 2.73 11.58
C GLY A 129 5.09 2.98 12.61
N ALA A 130 6.32 3.07 12.12
CA ALA A 130 7.51 3.28 12.95
C ALA A 130 7.41 4.56 13.80
N ASP A 131 6.86 5.63 13.24
CA ASP A 131 6.74 6.94 13.89
C ASP A 131 5.39 7.15 14.60
N GLU A 132 4.62 6.08 14.83
CA GLU A 132 3.25 6.16 15.38
C GLU A 132 3.10 5.51 16.76
N ALA A 133 4.22 5.27 17.46
CA ALA A 133 4.24 4.61 18.77
C ALA A 133 3.34 5.32 19.80
N ASP A 134 3.44 6.65 19.91
CA ASP A 134 2.64 7.44 20.85
C ASP A 134 1.14 7.39 20.54
N LEU A 135 0.79 7.42 19.24
CA LEU A 135 -0.60 7.34 18.79
C LEU A 135 -1.22 5.98 19.14
N VAL A 136 -0.46 4.91 18.89
CA VAL A 136 -0.86 3.54 19.22
C VAL A 136 -0.98 3.35 20.73
N ALA A 137 -0.04 3.86 21.52
CA ALA A 137 -0.08 3.80 22.98
C ALA A 137 -1.28 4.55 23.55
N THR A 138 -1.57 5.76 23.04
CA THR A 138 -2.74 6.55 23.45
C THR A 138 -4.04 5.80 23.18
N LEU A 139 -4.17 5.14 22.02
CA LEU A 139 -5.33 4.32 21.72
C LEU A 139 -5.43 3.10 22.65
N ALA A 140 -4.31 2.42 22.89
CA ALA A 140 -4.28 1.26 23.77
C ALA A 140 -4.75 1.61 25.19
N GLU A 141 -4.27 2.74 25.73
CA GLU A 141 -4.70 3.27 27.02
C GLU A 141 -6.19 3.62 27.03
N ALA A 142 -6.66 4.40 26.05
CA ALA A 142 -8.07 4.79 25.96
C ALA A 142 -9.02 3.59 25.81
N ALA A 143 -8.55 2.50 25.20
CA ALA A 143 -9.31 1.27 24.97
C ALA A 143 -9.11 0.19 26.05
N ASP A 144 -8.27 0.44 27.07
CA ASP A 144 -7.88 -0.52 28.10
C ASP A 144 -7.36 -1.85 27.50
N LEU A 145 -6.47 -1.74 26.51
CA LEU A 145 -5.87 -2.88 25.83
C LEU A 145 -4.59 -3.32 26.55
N PRO A 146 -4.38 -4.64 26.72
CA PRO A 146 -3.12 -5.13 27.27
C PRO A 146 -1.98 -4.85 26.27
N GLY A 147 -0.77 -4.63 26.79
CA GLY A 147 0.40 -4.36 25.93
C GLY A 147 0.71 -5.48 24.91
N THR A 148 0.26 -6.71 25.16
CA THR A 148 0.37 -7.84 24.21
C THR A 148 -0.46 -7.66 22.94
N ASP A 149 -1.49 -6.81 22.98
CA ASP A 149 -2.38 -6.50 21.84
C ASP A 149 -1.92 -5.24 21.08
N VAL A 150 -0.78 -4.67 21.47
CA VAL A 150 -0.19 -3.47 20.89
C VAL A 150 0.98 -3.83 19.97
N LEU A 151 0.72 -3.86 18.67
CA LEU A 151 1.67 -4.17 17.60
C LEU A 151 2.24 -2.88 16.99
N GLY A 152 2.80 -2.02 17.85
CA GLY A 152 3.42 -0.74 17.48
C GLY A 152 4.85 -0.89 16.94
N GLY A 153 5.41 0.21 16.40
CA GLY A 153 6.80 0.29 15.96
C GLY A 153 7.06 -0.11 14.51
N GLY A 154 6.01 -0.26 13.69
CA GLY A 154 6.14 -0.63 12.28
C GLY A 154 6.47 -2.11 12.10
N LEU A 155 5.44 -2.94 11.93
CA LEU A 155 5.64 -4.32 11.50
C LEU A 155 6.34 -4.35 10.13
N SER A 156 7.24 -5.32 9.95
CA SER A 156 7.77 -5.63 8.62
C SER A 156 6.62 -5.98 7.66
N LEU A 157 6.80 -5.74 6.37
CA LEU A 157 5.75 -5.92 5.37
C LEU A 157 5.17 -7.33 5.38
N ASP A 158 6.01 -8.36 5.56
CA ASP A 158 5.58 -9.76 5.64
C ASP A 158 4.71 -10.04 6.87
N ARG A 159 5.06 -9.48 8.04
CA ARG A 159 4.28 -9.62 9.28
C ARG A 159 2.98 -8.82 9.24
N LEU A 160 3.01 -7.60 8.69
CA LEU A 160 1.80 -6.80 8.47
C LEU A 160 0.86 -7.51 7.49
N SER A 161 1.40 -8.05 6.40
CA SER A 161 0.61 -8.81 5.43
C SER A 161 0.00 -10.05 6.08
N ALA A 162 0.75 -10.78 6.91
CA ALA A 162 0.24 -11.95 7.61
C ALA A 162 -0.87 -11.57 8.61
N LEU A 163 -0.67 -10.48 9.35
CA LEU A 163 -1.68 -9.92 10.26
C LEU A 163 -2.98 -9.61 9.51
N VAL A 164 -2.91 -8.90 8.39
CA VAL A 164 -4.08 -8.51 7.59
C VAL A 164 -4.74 -9.73 6.94
N ALA A 165 -3.95 -10.67 6.41
CA ALA A 165 -4.46 -11.87 5.72
C ALA A 165 -5.30 -12.78 6.63
N ASP A 166 -4.94 -12.85 7.92
CA ASP A 166 -5.64 -13.65 8.92
C ASP A 166 -6.55 -12.82 9.84
N ALA A 167 -6.64 -11.49 9.64
CA ALA A 167 -7.52 -10.64 10.41
C ALA A 167 -9.00 -10.98 10.14
N ARG A 168 -9.83 -10.85 11.17
CA ARG A 168 -11.28 -10.93 11.01
C ARG A 168 -11.85 -9.70 10.31
N ALA A 169 -11.25 -8.54 10.58
CA ALA A 169 -11.53 -7.26 9.95
C ALA A 169 -10.36 -6.30 10.22
N VAL A 170 -10.21 -5.29 9.37
CA VAL A 170 -9.29 -4.18 9.56
C VAL A 170 -10.10 -2.89 9.58
N VAL A 171 -9.83 -2.02 10.55
CA VAL A 171 -10.36 -0.65 10.61
C VAL A 171 -9.17 0.29 10.53
N SER A 172 -9.09 1.08 9.46
CA SER A 172 -8.01 2.03 9.21
C SER A 172 -8.53 3.47 9.17
N GLY A 173 -7.68 4.41 9.58
CA GLY A 173 -7.89 5.86 9.43
C GLY A 173 -7.55 6.36 8.02
#